data_AF-A0A0A9WZF8-F1
#
_entry.id   AF-A0A0A9WZF8-F1
#
_cell.length_a   1.000
_cell.length_b   1.000
_cell.length_c   1.000
_cell.angle_alpha   90.00
_cell.angle_beta   90.00
_cell.angle_gamma   90.00
#
_symmetry.space_group_name_H-M   'P 1'
#
loop_
_entity.id
_entity.type
_entity.pdbx_description
1 polymer ?
#
loop_
_entity_poly.entity_id
_entity_poly.type
_entity_poly.pdbx_seq_one_letter_code
_entity_poly.pdbx_strand_id
1 'polypeptide(L)'
;PKDAFSGVVTVCGDGPCCTEAMQKQLSYQSKRQFDAGLRQELDDLANVLLSRATKFDAIFKDMMTKAKSDFHSMFKKTYGIIYEQNSYVFTDLFEELEKYYSRGRIDLIEAMDNFFNTLYQKMFTVLNQQYKFDAKYLECVSEKMKELKPFGDVPDKLSVQLKRSFVATRTFFASPQHCWQHRQEHAKYRDDELVQQSGGQND
;
A
#
# COMPACT_ATOMS: atom_id res chain seq x y z
N PRO A 1 -3.68 -52.52 20.63
CA PRO A 1 -3.99 -51.41 21.54
C PRO A 1 -3.01 -51.39 22.71
N LYS A 2 -2.56 -50.17 23.06
CA LYS A 2 -1.67 -49.78 24.17
C LYS A 2 -0.17 -49.69 23.83
N ASP A 3 0.14 -48.49 23.31
CA ASP A 3 1.26 -47.64 23.72
C ASP A 3 2.64 -47.86 23.07
N ALA A 4 2.71 -47.67 21.74
CA ALA A 4 3.96 -47.43 21.00
C ALA A 4 4.38 -45.93 20.96
N PHE A 5 3.79 -45.09 21.81
CA PHE A 5 4.06 -43.64 21.91
C PHE A 5 4.80 -43.24 23.19
N SER A 6 5.55 -44.16 23.80
CA SER A 6 6.41 -43.84 24.95
C SER A 6 7.89 -44.06 24.65
N GLY A 7 8.31 -43.78 23.42
CA GLY A 7 9.72 -43.77 23.03
C GLY A 7 10.28 -42.36 23.12
N VAL A 8 11.25 -42.16 24.01
CA VAL A 8 12.12 -40.96 24.03
C VAL A 8 12.60 -40.72 22.60
N VAL A 9 12.27 -39.57 22.01
CA VAL A 9 12.79 -39.21 20.69
C VAL A 9 14.30 -38.99 20.85
N THR A 10 15.08 -40.04 20.61
CA THR A 10 16.54 -39.97 20.60
C THR A 10 16.97 -39.25 19.32
N VAL A 11 17.34 -37.98 19.45
CA VAL A 11 17.82 -37.13 18.35
C VAL A 11 19.17 -37.64 17.81
N CYS A 12 19.98 -38.28 18.66
CA CYS A 12 21.22 -38.94 18.29
C CYS A 12 21.03 -40.47 18.29
N GLY A 13 21.76 -41.19 17.42
CA GLY A 13 21.78 -42.65 17.43
C GLY A 13 22.48 -43.26 18.66
N ASP A 14 22.46 -44.59 18.77
CA ASP A 14 23.05 -45.31 19.91
C ASP A 14 24.57 -45.14 19.96
N GLY A 15 25.06 -44.39 20.96
CA GLY A 15 26.48 -44.15 21.18
C GLY A 15 26.78 -43.81 22.65
N PRO A 16 27.94 -44.20 23.18
CA PRO A 16 28.22 -44.14 24.63
C PRO A 16 28.49 -42.73 25.18
N CYS A 17 28.64 -41.72 24.31
CA CYS A 17 29.19 -40.41 24.69
C CYS A 17 28.16 -39.35 25.09
N CYS A 18 26.85 -39.61 24.97
CA CYS A 18 25.80 -38.63 25.25
C CYS A 18 24.70 -39.22 26.12
N THR A 19 24.51 -38.67 27.32
CA THR A 19 23.35 -38.99 28.18
C THR A 19 22.09 -38.29 27.68
N GLU A 20 20.90 -38.73 28.10
CA GLU A 20 19.63 -38.11 27.72
C GLU A 20 19.56 -36.61 28.07
N ALA A 21 20.10 -36.23 29.23
CA ALA A 21 20.20 -34.82 29.64
C ALA A 21 21.08 -34.00 28.70
N MET A 22 22.23 -34.56 28.28
CA MET A 22 23.11 -33.92 27.30
C MET A 22 22.43 -33.79 25.94
N GLN A 23 21.67 -34.81 25.50
CA GLN A 23 20.91 -34.74 24.24
C GLN A 23 19.85 -33.64 24.26
N LYS A 24 19.09 -33.51 25.36
CA LYS A 24 18.10 -32.41 25.53
C LYS A 24 18.76 -31.04 25.50
N GLN A 25 19.88 -30.88 26.20
CA GLN A 25 20.62 -29.61 26.25
C GLN A 25 21.22 -29.24 24.90
N LEU A 26 21.81 -30.19 24.18
CA LEU A 26 22.35 -29.98 22.84
C LEU A 26 21.24 -29.67 21.83
N SER A 27 20.09 -30.35 21.90
CA SER A 27 18.93 -30.06 21.06
C SER A 27 18.40 -28.64 21.30
N TYR A 28 18.32 -28.21 22.57
CA TYR A 28 17.93 -26.84 22.92
C TYR A 28 18.92 -25.81 22.39
N GLN A 29 20.23 -26.02 22.60
CA GLN A 29 21.28 -25.13 22.11
C GLN A 29 21.29 -25.04 20.58
N SER A 30 21.16 -26.17 19.88
CA SER A 30 21.10 -26.23 18.42
C SER A 30 19.88 -25.46 17.89
N LYS A 31 18.70 -25.67 18.48
CA LYS A 31 17.49 -24.90 18.13
C LYS A 31 17.70 -23.40 18.35
N ARG A 32 18.28 -23.00 19.50
CA ARG A 32 18.53 -21.58 19.82
C ARG A 32 19.51 -20.94 18.84
N GLN A 33 20.58 -21.65 18.47
CA GLN A 33 21.57 -21.16 17.49
C GLN A 33 20.96 -21.04 16.10
N PHE A 34 20.20 -22.04 15.66
CA PHE A 34 19.49 -22.00 14.37
C PHE A 34 18.48 -20.85 14.32
N ASP A 35 17.65 -20.72 15.36
CA ASP A 35 16.65 -19.65 15.46
C ASP A 35 17.31 -18.26 15.46
N ALA A 36 18.45 -18.10 16.14
CA ALA A 36 19.20 -16.84 16.15
C ALA A 36 19.76 -16.49 14.77
N GLY A 37 20.41 -17.44 14.08
CA GLY A 37 20.92 -17.24 12.72
C GLY A 37 19.80 -16.95 11.72
N LEU A 38 18.70 -17.71 11.79
CA LEU A 38 17.54 -17.48 10.93
C LEU A 38 16.92 -16.09 11.16
N ARG A 39 16.80 -15.65 12.42
CA ARG A 39 16.31 -14.29 12.73
C ARG A 39 17.19 -13.22 12.10
N GLN A 40 18.51 -13.33 12.24
CA GLN A 40 19.45 -12.37 11.68
C GLN A 40 19.30 -12.23 10.17
N GLU A 41 19.35 -13.36 9.43
CA GLU A 41 19.20 -13.37 7.97
C GLU A 41 17.85 -12.79 7.53
N LEU A 42 16.79 -13.16 8.24
CA LEU A 42 15.45 -12.66 7.96
C LEU A 42 15.33 -11.17 8.26
N ASP A 43 16.02 -10.64 9.26
CA ASP A 43 15.99 -9.22 9.63
C ASP A 43 16.75 -8.37 8.61
N ASP A 44 17.90 -8.85 8.14
CA ASP A 44 18.63 -8.21 7.05
C ASP A 44 17.77 -8.13 5.77
N LEU A 45 17.09 -9.23 5.41
CA LEU A 45 16.14 -9.23 4.30
C LEU A 45 14.98 -8.23 4.52
N ALA A 46 14.40 -8.21 5.72
CA ALA A 46 13.30 -7.30 6.04
C ALA A 46 13.73 -5.83 5.95
N ASN A 47 14.93 -5.50 6.43
CA ASN A 47 15.51 -4.16 6.36
C ASN A 47 15.75 -3.72 4.90
N VAL A 48 16.25 -4.61 4.05
CA VAL A 48 16.41 -4.34 2.61
C VAL A 48 15.06 -4.05 1.97
N LEU A 49 14.04 -4.89 2.21
CA LEU A 49 12.70 -4.70 1.65
C LEU A 49 12.06 -3.39 2.11
N LEU A 50 12.18 -3.06 3.40
CA LEU A 50 11.67 -1.82 3.98
C LEU A 50 12.37 -0.59 3.39
N SER A 51 13.69 -0.64 3.23
CA SER A 51 14.47 0.43 2.58
C SER A 51 14.06 0.64 1.12
N ARG A 52 13.81 -0.45 0.38
CA ARG A 52 13.32 -0.37 -1.00
C ARG A 52 11.90 0.19 -1.08
N ALA A 53 11.02 -0.23 -0.18
CA ALA A 53 9.64 0.26 -0.12
C ALA A 53 9.57 1.75 0.19
N THR A 54 10.34 2.22 1.18
CA THR A 54 10.41 3.65 1.55
C THR A 54 11.01 4.51 0.43
N LYS A 55 12.05 4.02 -0.25
CA LYS A 55 12.60 4.70 -1.44
C LYS A 55 11.58 4.79 -2.58
N PHE A 56 10.84 3.70 -2.82
CA PHE A 56 9.80 3.69 -3.85
C PHE A 56 8.66 4.65 -3.52
N ASP A 57 8.23 4.73 -2.25
CA ASP A 57 7.23 5.70 -1.78
C ASP A 57 7.65 7.15 -2.06
N ALA A 58 8.90 7.49 -1.77
CA ALA A 58 9.44 8.82 -2.04
C ALA A 58 9.43 9.15 -3.55
N ILE A 59 9.85 8.19 -4.40
CA ILE A 59 9.84 8.35 -5.86
C ILE A 59 8.42 8.55 -6.38
N PHE A 60 7.44 7.78 -5.88
CA PHE A 60 6.06 7.89 -6.34
C PHE A 60 5.42 9.24 -5.93
N LYS A 61 5.68 9.72 -4.71
CA LYS A 61 5.22 11.04 -4.25
C LYS A 61 5.84 12.19 -5.05
N ASP A 62 7.13 12.10 -5.37
CA ASP A 62 7.80 13.09 -6.22
C ASP A 62 7.21 13.07 -7.64
N MET A 63 6.98 11.88 -8.21
CA MET A 63 6.30 11.74 -9.50
C MET A 63 4.90 12.36 -9.49
N MET A 64 4.12 12.19 -8.41
CA MET A 64 2.79 12.79 -8.27
C MET A 64 2.85 14.33 -8.25
N THR A 65 3.77 14.86 -7.45
CA THR A 65 4.01 16.31 -7.31
C THR A 65 4.44 16.91 -8.64
N LYS A 66 5.37 16.25 -9.32
CA LYS A 66 5.84 16.64 -10.65
C LYS A 66 4.71 16.60 -11.68
N ALA A 67 3.93 15.52 -11.71
CA ALA A 67 2.77 15.41 -12.60
C ALA A 67 1.79 16.57 -12.36
N LYS A 68 1.44 16.88 -11.11
CA LYS A 68 0.56 18.02 -10.76
C LYS A 68 1.10 19.34 -11.33
N SER A 69 2.39 19.61 -11.14
CA SER A 69 3.05 20.83 -11.63
C SER A 69 3.10 20.89 -13.16
N ASP A 70 3.48 19.79 -13.81
CA ASP A 70 3.59 19.68 -15.26
C ASP A 70 2.21 19.83 -15.93
N PHE A 71 1.18 19.19 -15.37
CA PHE A 71 -0.21 19.38 -15.81
C PHE A 71 -0.66 20.83 -15.67
N HIS A 72 -0.41 21.45 -14.51
CA HIS A 72 -0.76 22.85 -14.30
C HIS A 72 -0.08 23.78 -15.31
N SER A 73 1.23 23.62 -15.51
CA SER A 73 2.02 24.40 -16.45
C SER A 73 1.54 24.23 -17.89
N MET A 74 1.30 22.99 -18.31
CA MET A 74 0.81 22.68 -19.66
C MET A 74 -0.57 23.30 -19.91
N PHE A 75 -1.51 23.13 -18.98
CA PHE A 75 -2.87 23.67 -19.13
C PHE A 75 -2.89 25.20 -19.05
N LYS A 76 -2.10 25.80 -18.17
CA LYS A 76 -1.94 27.26 -18.10
C LYS A 76 -1.38 27.82 -19.41
N LYS A 77 -0.41 27.14 -20.03
CA LYS A 77 0.16 27.57 -21.32
C LYS A 77 -0.86 27.48 -22.47
N THR A 78 -1.68 26.43 -22.50
CA THR A 78 -2.64 26.19 -23.59
C THR A 78 -3.94 26.99 -23.45
N TYR A 79 -4.48 27.08 -22.23
CA TYR A 79 -5.82 27.65 -21.96
C TYR A 79 -5.77 28.98 -21.21
N GLY A 80 -4.60 29.40 -20.72
CA GLY A 80 -4.39 30.69 -20.08
C GLY A 80 -5.27 30.91 -18.84
N ILE A 81 -5.81 32.13 -18.73
CA ILE A 81 -6.57 32.62 -17.57
C ILE A 81 -7.83 31.79 -17.31
N ILE A 82 -8.47 31.26 -18.36
CA ILE A 82 -9.68 30.44 -18.25
C ILE A 82 -9.41 29.18 -17.41
N TYR A 83 -8.25 28.56 -17.62
CA TYR A 83 -7.81 27.43 -16.81
C TYR A 83 -7.47 27.88 -15.39
N GLU A 84 -6.71 28.97 -15.22
CA GLU A 84 -6.29 29.42 -13.88
C GLU A 84 -7.48 29.64 -12.93
N GLN A 85 -8.57 30.23 -13.44
CA GLN A 85 -9.81 30.46 -12.68
C GLN A 85 -10.50 29.16 -12.24
N ASN A 86 -10.27 28.05 -12.94
CA ASN A 86 -10.87 26.75 -12.67
C ASN A 86 -9.83 25.68 -12.29
N SER A 87 -8.61 26.11 -11.97
CA SER A 87 -7.47 25.22 -11.71
C SER A 87 -7.71 24.33 -10.49
N TYR A 88 -8.60 24.75 -9.58
CA TYR A 88 -9.01 24.00 -8.41
C TYR A 88 -9.54 22.59 -8.76
N VAL A 89 -10.24 22.43 -9.89
CA VAL A 89 -10.77 21.12 -10.32
C VAL A 89 -9.66 20.09 -10.48
N PHE A 90 -8.48 20.53 -10.95
CA PHE A 90 -7.32 19.66 -11.11
C PHE A 90 -6.56 19.50 -9.79
N THR A 91 -6.46 20.53 -8.95
CA THR A 91 -5.83 20.38 -7.64
C THR A 91 -6.58 19.40 -6.76
N ASP A 92 -7.91 19.46 -6.76
CA ASP A 92 -8.79 18.57 -6.00
C ASP A 92 -8.64 17.12 -6.47
N LEU A 93 -8.53 16.87 -7.79
CA LEU A 93 -8.25 15.54 -8.32
C LEU A 93 -6.93 14.99 -7.77
N PHE A 94 -5.85 15.77 -7.83
CA PHE A 94 -4.55 15.31 -7.33
C PHE A 94 -4.57 15.07 -5.81
N GLU A 95 -5.32 15.87 -5.05
CA GLU A 95 -5.53 15.64 -3.62
C GLU A 95 -6.26 14.33 -3.35
N GLU A 96 -7.30 14.00 -4.13
CA GLU A 96 -7.99 12.71 -4.01
C GLU A 96 -7.08 11.52 -4.37
N LEU A 97 -6.22 11.67 -5.39
CA LEU A 97 -5.21 10.66 -5.74
C LEU A 97 -4.18 10.45 -4.61
N GLU A 98 -3.71 11.53 -3.98
CA GLU A 98 -2.78 11.48 -2.84
C GLU A 98 -3.44 10.86 -1.59
N LYS A 99 -4.70 11.22 -1.31
CA LYS A 99 -5.49 10.62 -0.22
C LYS A 99 -5.73 9.14 -0.47
N TYR A 100 -6.00 8.73 -1.71
CA TYR A 100 -6.13 7.31 -2.05
C TYR A 100 -4.81 6.57 -1.80
N TYR A 101 -3.70 7.11 -2.29
CA TYR A 101 -2.40 6.48 -2.12
C TYR A 101 -2.03 6.31 -0.64
N SER A 102 -2.28 7.33 0.19
CA SER A 102 -1.95 7.30 1.62
C SER A 102 -2.91 6.47 2.47
N ARG A 103 -4.22 6.57 2.27
CA ARG A 103 -5.26 5.98 3.16
C ARG A 103 -6.05 4.87 2.49
N GLY A 104 -6.26 4.95 1.18
CA GLY A 104 -6.95 3.92 0.41
C GLY A 104 -8.43 3.72 0.69
N ARG A 105 -9.08 4.69 1.31
CA ARG A 105 -10.51 4.64 1.68
C ARG A 105 -11.41 5.28 0.62
N ILE A 106 -10.84 5.72 -0.50
CA ILE A 106 -11.55 6.40 -1.57
C ILE A 106 -11.76 5.40 -2.72
N ASP A 107 -12.93 5.41 -3.36
CA ASP A 107 -13.08 4.74 -4.65
C ASP A 107 -12.48 5.63 -5.74
N LEU A 108 -11.35 5.21 -6.31
CA LEU A 108 -10.70 5.93 -7.41
C LEU A 108 -11.60 6.09 -8.63
N ILE A 109 -12.50 5.13 -8.90
CA ILE A 109 -13.41 5.27 -10.04
C ILE A 109 -14.38 6.40 -9.79
N GLU A 110 -14.98 6.45 -8.60
CA GLU A 110 -15.89 7.52 -8.21
C GLU A 110 -15.20 8.89 -8.21
N ALA A 111 -13.98 8.98 -7.66
CA ALA A 111 -13.20 10.22 -7.69
C ALA A 111 -12.92 10.71 -9.12
N MET A 112 -12.58 9.80 -10.02
CA MET A 112 -12.37 10.13 -11.43
C MET A 112 -13.67 10.51 -12.14
N ASP A 113 -14.78 9.81 -11.86
CA ASP A 113 -16.09 10.13 -12.41
C ASP A 113 -16.54 11.54 -11.98
N ASN A 114 -16.36 11.87 -10.70
CA ASN A 114 -16.66 13.19 -10.15
C ASN A 114 -15.78 14.28 -10.78
N PHE A 115 -14.49 13.99 -10.98
CA PHE A 115 -13.58 14.88 -11.70
C PHE A 115 -14.08 15.16 -13.13
N PHE A 116 -14.38 14.12 -13.92
CA PHE A 116 -14.83 14.30 -15.29
C PHE A 116 -16.20 14.97 -15.38
N ASN A 117 -17.14 14.67 -14.48
CA ASN A 117 -18.43 15.37 -14.41
C ASN A 117 -18.23 16.87 -14.17
N THR A 118 -17.38 17.23 -13.21
CA THR A 118 -17.05 18.63 -12.92
C THR A 118 -16.37 19.28 -14.13
N LEU A 119 -15.44 18.57 -14.77
CA LEU A 119 -14.72 19.05 -15.94
C LEU A 119 -15.67 19.30 -17.13
N TYR A 120 -16.64 18.41 -17.36
CA TYR A 120 -17.65 18.59 -18.41
C TYR A 120 -18.47 19.86 -18.19
N GLN A 121 -18.96 20.08 -16.98
CA GLN A 121 -19.73 21.29 -16.65
C GLN A 121 -18.88 22.54 -16.89
N LYS A 122 -17.63 22.55 -16.41
CA LYS A 122 -16.73 23.70 -16.59
C LYS A 122 -16.40 23.96 -18.05
N MET A 123 -16.02 22.93 -18.82
CA MET A 123 -15.76 23.07 -20.25
C MET A 123 -17.00 23.56 -21.00
N PHE A 124 -18.19 23.05 -20.68
CA PHE A 124 -19.43 23.49 -21.30
C PHE A 124 -19.72 24.97 -21.01
N THR A 125 -19.56 25.41 -19.75
CA THR A 125 -19.75 26.83 -19.37
C THR A 125 -18.74 27.76 -20.06
N VAL A 126 -17.48 27.34 -20.17
CA VAL A 126 -16.42 28.11 -20.83
C VAL A 126 -16.69 28.25 -22.34
N LEU A 127 -17.06 27.16 -23.01
CA LEU A 127 -17.36 27.17 -24.44
C LEU A 127 -18.62 27.97 -24.78
N ASN A 128 -19.54 28.09 -23.83
CA ASN A 128 -20.83 28.77 -24.00
C ASN A 128 -20.96 29.99 -23.08
N GLN A 129 -19.86 30.72 -22.85
CA GLN A 129 -19.78 31.84 -21.89
C GLN A 129 -20.80 32.98 -22.12
N GLN A 130 -21.38 33.07 -23.31
CA GLN A 130 -22.43 34.04 -23.66
C GLN A 130 -23.79 33.72 -23.01
N TYR A 131 -23.96 32.51 -22.48
CA TYR A 131 -25.18 32.07 -21.80
C TYR A 131 -24.91 31.88 -20.30
N LYS A 132 -25.96 32.05 -19.49
CA LYS A 132 -25.94 31.71 -18.07
C LYS A 132 -26.71 30.40 -17.88
N PHE A 133 -26.08 29.44 -17.21
CA PHE A 133 -26.67 28.15 -16.91
C PHE A 133 -26.90 28.03 -15.42
N ASP A 134 -28.07 27.52 -15.03
CA ASP A 134 -28.34 27.17 -13.63
C ASP A 134 -27.75 25.79 -13.29
N ALA A 135 -27.75 25.44 -12.00
CA ALA A 135 -27.19 24.17 -11.53
C ALA A 135 -27.92 22.95 -12.13
N LYS A 136 -29.24 23.04 -12.30
CA LYS A 136 -30.06 21.95 -12.85
C LYS A 136 -29.74 21.68 -14.32
N TYR A 137 -29.46 22.72 -15.09
CA TYR A 137 -29.03 22.60 -16.47
C TYR A 137 -27.64 21.96 -16.55
N LEU A 138 -26.72 22.34 -15.67
CA LEU A 138 -25.36 21.74 -15.63
C LEU A 138 -25.37 20.27 -15.16
N GLU A 139 -26.31 19.88 -14.31
CA GLU A 139 -26.55 18.48 -13.97
C GLU A 139 -27.01 17.70 -15.20
N CYS A 140 -28.00 18.20 -15.94
CA CYS A 140 -28.45 17.63 -17.20
C CYS A 140 -27.31 17.52 -18.24
N VAL A 141 -26.45 18.56 -18.34
CA VAL A 141 -25.26 18.53 -19.19
C VAL A 141 -24.33 17.38 -18.78
N SER A 142 -24.11 17.17 -17.48
CA SER A 142 -23.23 16.09 -16.99
C SER A 142 -23.76 14.72 -17.38
N GLU A 143 -25.07 14.49 -17.26
CA GLU A 143 -25.72 13.25 -17.69
C GLU A 143 -25.55 13.03 -19.20
N LYS A 144 -25.78 14.07 -20.01
CA LYS A 144 -25.67 13.97 -21.47
C LYS A 144 -24.25 13.84 -21.97
N MET A 145 -23.28 14.43 -21.28
CA MET A 145 -21.86 14.29 -21.65
C MET A 145 -21.33 12.87 -21.43
N LYS A 146 -21.92 12.09 -20.50
CA LYS A 146 -21.60 10.65 -20.37
C LYS A 146 -22.01 9.85 -21.60
N GLU A 147 -23.17 10.18 -22.19
CA GLU A 147 -23.66 9.54 -23.43
C GLU A 147 -22.84 10.01 -24.65
N LEU A 148 -22.57 11.31 -24.75
CA LEU A 148 -21.91 11.93 -25.90
C LEU A 148 -20.40 11.68 -25.95
N LYS A 149 -19.76 11.38 -24.82
CA LYS A 149 -18.33 11.12 -24.68
C LYS A 149 -17.45 12.14 -25.42
N PRO A 150 -17.44 13.43 -25.01
CA PRO A 150 -16.68 14.48 -25.70
C PRO A 150 -15.15 14.27 -25.61
N PHE A 151 -14.67 13.53 -24.61
CA PHE A 151 -13.27 13.08 -24.52
C PHE A 151 -13.06 11.64 -25.02
N GLY A 152 -14.03 11.09 -25.76
CA GLY A 152 -14.01 9.72 -26.24
C GLY A 152 -13.93 8.72 -25.10
N ASP A 153 -13.00 7.77 -25.22
CA ASP A 153 -12.75 6.72 -24.25
C ASP A 153 -11.67 7.08 -23.21
N VAL A 154 -11.15 8.31 -23.24
CA VAL A 154 -10.11 8.78 -22.31
C VAL A 154 -10.56 8.69 -20.85
N PRO A 155 -11.77 9.16 -20.46
CA PRO A 155 -12.23 9.03 -19.07
C PRO A 155 -12.24 7.59 -18.59
N ASP A 156 -12.86 6.69 -19.36
CA ASP A 156 -12.98 5.27 -19.02
C ASP A 156 -11.60 4.60 -18.90
N LYS A 157 -10.73 4.81 -19.91
CA LYS A 157 -9.39 4.21 -19.95
C LYS A 157 -8.48 4.74 -18.85
N LEU A 158 -8.47 6.06 -18.64
CA LEU A 158 -7.61 6.70 -17.65
C LEU A 158 -8.01 6.27 -16.23
N SER A 159 -9.31 6.25 -15.93
CA SER A 159 -9.82 5.80 -14.62
C SER A 159 -9.38 4.37 -14.31
N VAL A 160 -9.50 3.44 -15.27
CA VAL A 160 -9.08 2.04 -15.09
C VAL A 160 -7.57 1.92 -14.94
N GLN A 161 -6.80 2.63 -15.76
CA GLN A 161 -5.33 2.60 -15.70
C GLN A 161 -4.80 3.18 -14.38
N LEU A 162 -5.34 4.31 -13.93
CA LEU A 162 -5.00 4.92 -12.65
C LEU A 162 -5.35 3.98 -11.50
N LYS A 163 -6.56 3.40 -11.49
CA LYS A 163 -6.94 2.43 -10.46
C LYS A 163 -5.95 1.27 -10.36
N ARG A 164 -5.63 0.63 -11.48
CA ARG A 164 -4.68 -0.50 -11.51
C ARG A 164 -3.29 -0.08 -11.03
N SER A 165 -2.80 1.06 -11.51
CA SER A 165 -1.48 1.59 -11.17
C SER A 165 -1.37 1.91 -9.67
N PHE A 166 -2.34 2.65 -9.12
CA PHE A 166 -2.33 3.06 -7.72
C PHE A 166 -2.54 1.89 -6.76
N VAL A 167 -3.41 0.93 -7.10
CA VAL A 167 -3.57 -0.30 -6.32
C VAL A 167 -2.23 -1.06 -6.25
N ALA A 168 -1.60 -1.31 -7.41
CA ALA A 168 -0.34 -2.04 -7.46
C ALA A 168 0.79 -1.32 -6.69
N THR A 169 0.92 -0.01 -6.90
CA THR A 169 1.93 0.84 -6.25
C THR A 169 1.75 0.83 -4.73
N ARG A 170 0.53 1.01 -4.26
CA ARG A 170 0.23 1.01 -2.83
C ARG A 170 0.49 -0.36 -2.20
N THR A 171 0.10 -1.45 -2.86
CA THR A 171 0.38 -2.80 -2.37
C THR A 171 1.88 -3.07 -2.30
N PHE A 172 2.65 -2.63 -3.28
CA PHE A 172 4.10 -2.79 -3.30
C PHE A 172 4.79 -2.06 -2.12
N PHE A 173 4.34 -0.86 -1.78
CA PHE A 173 4.84 -0.10 -0.63
C PHE A 173 4.34 -0.65 0.72
N ALA A 174 3.04 -0.94 0.85
CA ALA A 174 2.42 -1.28 2.12
C ALA A 174 2.72 -2.72 2.58
N SER A 175 2.94 -3.66 1.65
CA SER A 175 3.15 -5.07 2.03
C SER A 175 4.43 -5.29 2.85
N PRO A 176 5.61 -4.77 2.44
CA PRO A 176 6.82 -4.84 3.27
C PRO A 176 6.65 -4.20 4.64
N GLN A 177 5.96 -3.05 4.71
CA GLN A 177 5.68 -2.34 5.95
C GLN A 177 4.84 -3.19 6.92
N HIS A 178 3.73 -3.77 6.43
CA HIS A 178 2.86 -4.64 7.22
C HIS A 178 3.56 -5.94 7.64
N CYS A 179 4.33 -6.58 6.75
CA CYS A 179 5.10 -7.77 7.09
C CYS A 179 6.15 -7.49 8.17
N TRP A 180 6.82 -6.34 8.09
CA TRP A 180 7.78 -5.91 9.11
C TRP A 180 7.09 -5.66 10.46
N GLN A 181 5.95 -4.95 10.47
CA GLN A 181 5.17 -4.68 11.69
C GLN A 181 4.68 -5.98 12.36
N HIS A 182 4.04 -6.86 11.60
CA HIS A 182 3.54 -8.13 12.12
C HIS A 182 4.68 -9.00 12.69
N ARG A 183 5.87 -8.97 12.08
CA ARG A 183 7.04 -9.65 12.66
C ARG A 183 7.44 -9.07 14.01
N GLN A 184 7.53 -7.75 14.14
CA GLN A 184 7.92 -7.10 15.41
C GLN A 184 6.98 -7.50 16.55
N GLU A 185 5.68 -7.60 16.26
CA GLU A 185 4.67 -8.06 17.21
C GLU A 185 4.89 -9.53 17.64
N HIS A 186 5.18 -10.42 16.68
CA HIS A 186 5.49 -11.83 16.95
C HIS A 186 6.81 -12.01 17.71
N ALA A 187 7.83 -11.20 17.42
CA ALA A 187 9.10 -11.23 18.13
C ALA A 187 8.90 -10.87 19.61
N LYS A 188 8.12 -9.81 19.87
CA LYS A 188 7.78 -9.38 21.23
C LYS A 188 7.04 -10.46 22.03
N TYR A 189 6.04 -11.10 21.43
CA TYR A 189 5.28 -12.18 22.08
C TYR A 189 6.17 -13.39 22.44
N ARG A 190 7.09 -13.76 21.56
CA ARG A 190 7.99 -14.91 21.78
C ARG A 190 9.03 -14.64 22.86
N ASP A 191 9.51 -13.40 22.99
CA ASP A 191 10.44 -13.04 24.05
C ASP A 191 9.72 -13.00 25.42
N ASP A 192 8.45 -12.59 25.47
CA ASP A 192 7.60 -12.66 26.68
C ASP A 192 7.37 -14.12 27.14
N GLU A 193 7.12 -15.06 26.22
CA GLU A 193 7.01 -16.50 26.52
C GLU A 193 8.32 -17.10 27.09
N LEU A 194 9.48 -16.69 26.55
CA LEU A 194 10.79 -17.15 27.01
C LEU A 194 11.11 -16.64 28.43
N VAL A 195 10.71 -15.40 28.74
CA VAL A 195 10.85 -14.83 30.09
C VAL A 195 9.99 -15.61 31.10
N GLN A 196 8.75 -15.95 30.74
CA GLN A 196 7.87 -16.77 31.60
C GLN A 196 8.37 -18.20 31.83
N GLN A 197 9.00 -18.83 30.84
CA GLN A 197 9.62 -20.15 31.02
C GLN A 197 10.88 -20.10 31.89
N SER A 198 11.65 -19.01 31.84
CA SER A 198 12.84 -18.82 32.68
C SER A 198 12.54 -18.42 34.13
N GLY A 199 11.36 -17.86 34.40
CA GLY A 199 10.91 -17.49 35.75
C GLY A 199 10.32 -18.64 36.58
N GLY A 200 10.09 -19.82 35.99
CA GLY A 200 9.52 -21.00 36.65
C GLY A 200 10.53 -22.02 37.17
N GLN A 201 11.83 -21.66 37.25
CA GLN A 201 12.92 -22.56 37.62
C GLN A 201 13.69 -22.14 38.88
N ASN A 202 13.11 -21.28 39.71
CA ASN A 202 13.58 -20.96 41.05
C ASN A 202 12.42 -21.10 42.05
N ASP A 203 12.09 -22.34 42.40
CA ASP A 203 11.51 -22.76 43.70
C ASP A 203 11.78 -24.25 43.90
#